data_AF-A0A0L0SW88-F1
#
_entry.id   AF-A0A0L0SW88-F1
#
_cell.length_a   1.000
_cell.length_b   1.000
_cell.length_c   1.000
_cell.angle_alpha   90.00
_cell.angle_beta   90.00
_cell.angle_gamma   90.00
#
_symmetry.space_group_name_H-M   'P 1'
#
loop_
_entity.id
_entity.type
_entity.pdbx_description
1 polymer ?
#
loop_
_entity_poly.entity_id
_entity_poly.type
_entity_poly.pdbx_seq_one_letter_code
_entity_poly.pdbx_strand_id
1 'polypeptide(L)'
;MGGGGKGMRIVNSEAEFDEMLASAKREAIKSFGDDRVLVEKYLTRPRHVEVQVFADKHGNAVYLFERDCSVQRRHQKIIEEAPAPDLSEELRKQLGEKAVAAAKAVNYVGAGTVEFILDATTKTFAFMEMNTRLQVEHPVSEMITQTDLTT
;
A
#
# COMPACT_ATOMS: atom_id res chain seq x y z
N MET A 1 5.12 -8.15 -18.55
CA MET A 1 4.32 -7.69 -17.40
C MET A 1 3.04 -7.08 -17.92
N GLY A 2 1.89 -7.65 -17.58
CA GLY A 2 0.59 -7.07 -17.95
C GLY A 2 0.34 -5.81 -17.14
N GLY A 3 0.07 -4.69 -17.81
CA GLY A 3 -0.18 -3.39 -17.17
C GLY A 3 -1.28 -2.66 -17.92
N GLY A 4 -2.11 -1.91 -17.19
CA GLY A 4 -3.24 -1.14 -17.75
C GLY A 4 -4.61 -1.82 -17.68
N GLY A 5 -4.78 -2.81 -16.79
CA GLY A 5 -6.07 -3.43 -16.50
C GLY A 5 -6.62 -4.41 -17.54
N LYS A 6 -5.81 -4.77 -18.54
CA LYS A 6 -6.12 -5.85 -19.49
C LYS A 6 -5.85 -7.21 -18.85
N GLY A 7 -6.79 -8.15 -18.98
CA GLY A 7 -6.67 -9.51 -18.44
C GLY A 7 -7.07 -9.69 -16.97
N MET A 8 -7.64 -8.66 -16.32
CA MET A 8 -8.15 -8.79 -14.95
C MET A 8 -9.60 -9.29 -14.96
N ARG A 9 -9.96 -10.19 -14.04
CA ARG A 9 -11.32 -10.68 -13.82
C ARG A 9 -11.63 -10.63 -12.33
N ILE A 10 -12.82 -10.14 -11.98
CA ILE A 10 -13.34 -10.21 -10.63
C ILE A 10 -14.12 -11.51 -10.51
N VAL A 11 -13.85 -12.27 -9.45
CA VAL A 11 -14.54 -13.52 -9.14
C VAL A 11 -15.30 -13.31 -7.82
N ASN A 12 -16.63 -13.37 -7.86
CA ASN A 12 -17.45 -13.12 -6.67
C ASN A 12 -17.86 -14.40 -5.94
N SER A 13 -17.73 -15.55 -6.60
CA SER A 13 -18.07 -16.86 -6.05
C SER A 13 -17.15 -17.94 -6.60
N GLU A 14 -17.00 -19.04 -5.85
CA GLU A 14 -16.18 -20.19 -6.28
C GLU A 14 -16.67 -20.78 -7.61
N ALA A 15 -17.99 -20.76 -7.85
CA ALA A 15 -18.60 -21.26 -9.08
C ALA A 15 -18.18 -20.47 -10.34
N GLU A 16 -17.81 -19.19 -10.20
CA GLU A 16 -17.36 -18.34 -11.31
C GLU A 16 -15.86 -18.51 -11.61
N PHE A 17 -15.09 -19.13 -10.70
CA PHE A 17 -13.63 -19.08 -10.74
C PHE A 17 -13.04 -19.67 -12.01
N ASP A 18 -13.44 -20.88 -12.39
CA ASP A 18 -12.89 -21.59 -13.55
C ASP A 18 -13.15 -20.85 -14.86
N GLU A 19 -14.36 -20.29 -15.02
CA GLU A 19 -14.72 -19.51 -16.20
C GLU A 19 -13.91 -18.22 -16.30
N MET A 20 -13.80 -17.48 -15.19
CA MET A 20 -13.05 -16.23 -15.14
C MET A 20 -11.55 -16.46 -15.33
N LEU A 21 -10.99 -17.52 -14.74
CA LEU A 21 -9.60 -17.91 -14.92
C LEU A 21 -9.30 -18.23 -16.39
N ALA A 22 -10.13 -19.05 -17.04
CA ALA A 22 -9.98 -19.38 -18.45
C ALA A 22 -10.10 -18.13 -19.34
N SER A 23 -11.00 -17.20 -19.00
CA SER A 23 -11.10 -15.92 -19.70
C SER A 23 -9.85 -15.06 -19.52
N ALA A 24 -9.31 -14.94 -18.31
CA ALA A 24 -8.13 -14.13 -18.02
C ALA A 24 -6.90 -14.67 -18.77
N LYS A 25 -6.68 -15.99 -18.74
CA LYS A 25 -5.58 -16.66 -19.45
C LYS A 25 -5.63 -16.44 -20.96
N ARG A 26 -6.81 -16.57 -21.59
CA ARG A 26 -6.96 -16.32 -23.04
C ARG A 26 -6.56 -14.89 -23.41
N GLU A 27 -6.94 -13.91 -22.60
CA GLU A 27 -6.58 -12.50 -22.82
C GLU A 27 -5.09 -12.24 -22.59
N ALA A 28 -4.50 -12.88 -21.57
CA ALA A 28 -3.08 -12.79 -21.26
C ALA A 28 -2.21 -13.39 -22.38
N ILE A 29 -2.54 -14.58 -22.89
CA ILE A 29 -1.89 -15.19 -24.06
C ILE A 29 -1.98 -14.27 -25.27
N LYS A 30 -3.17 -13.75 -25.57
CA LYS A 30 -3.39 -12.89 -26.75
C LYS A 30 -2.63 -11.57 -26.67
N SER A 31 -2.50 -11.00 -25.47
CA SER A 31 -1.91 -9.68 -25.26
C SER A 31 -0.40 -9.73 -24.99
N PHE A 32 0.08 -10.78 -24.34
CA PHE A 32 1.42 -10.87 -23.77
C PHE A 32 2.15 -12.18 -24.08
N GLY A 33 1.50 -13.18 -24.69
CA GLY A 33 2.10 -14.48 -24.98
C GLY A 33 2.38 -15.34 -23.76
N ASP A 34 1.79 -15.01 -22.61
CA ASP A 34 2.02 -15.66 -21.31
C ASP A 34 0.68 -15.87 -20.61
N ASP A 35 0.42 -17.08 -20.10
CA ASP A 35 -0.83 -17.45 -19.42
C ASP A 35 -0.74 -17.44 -17.90
N ARG A 36 0.41 -17.05 -17.34
CA ARG A 36 0.57 -16.93 -15.89
C ARG A 36 -0.34 -15.83 -15.35
N VAL A 37 -1.07 -16.16 -14.29
CA VAL A 37 -1.98 -15.26 -13.59
C VAL A 37 -1.67 -15.26 -12.10
N LEU A 38 -2.00 -14.16 -11.45
CA LEU A 38 -1.97 -14.01 -9.99
C LEU A 38 -3.41 -13.88 -9.49
N VAL A 39 -3.68 -14.41 -8.31
CA VAL A 39 -4.97 -14.25 -7.62
C VAL A 39 -4.74 -13.37 -6.41
N GLU A 40 -5.47 -12.27 -6.35
CA GLU A 40 -5.40 -11.29 -5.27
C GLU A 40 -6.79 -11.03 -4.70
N LYS A 41 -6.85 -10.64 -3.43
CA LYS A 41 -8.13 -10.27 -2.80
C LYS A 41 -8.66 -9.00 -3.45
N TYR A 42 -9.87 -9.06 -3.99
CA TYR A 42 -10.54 -7.90 -4.56
C TYR A 42 -11.05 -6.96 -3.46
N LEU A 43 -10.66 -5.70 -3.50
CA LEU A 43 -11.10 -4.65 -2.58
C LEU A 43 -12.01 -3.68 -3.33
N THR A 44 -13.22 -3.49 -2.84
CA THR A 44 -14.24 -2.66 -3.52
C THR A 44 -14.01 -1.17 -3.33
N ARG A 45 -13.46 -0.78 -2.16
CA ARG A 45 -13.15 0.60 -1.81
C ARG A 45 -11.72 0.69 -1.27
N PRO A 46 -10.71 0.47 -2.12
CA PRO A 46 -9.32 0.51 -1.71
C PRO A 46 -8.92 1.94 -1.34
N ARG A 47 -8.26 2.09 -0.20
CA ARG A 47 -7.50 3.27 0.19
C ARG A 47 -6.02 2.92 0.19
N HIS A 48 -5.21 3.79 -0.39
CA HIS A 48 -3.77 3.69 -0.32
C HIS A 48 -3.33 4.44 0.95
N VAL A 49 -2.96 3.69 1.98
CA VAL A 49 -2.54 4.26 3.27
C VAL A 49 -1.10 3.87 3.51
N GLU A 50 -0.28 4.84 3.84
CA GLU A 50 1.15 4.61 4.01
C GLU A 50 1.65 5.19 5.32
N VAL A 51 2.67 4.57 5.90
CA VAL A 51 3.18 4.94 7.22
C VAL A 51 4.63 5.39 7.09
N GLN A 52 4.91 6.60 7.58
CA GLN A 52 6.28 7.08 7.70
C GLN A 52 6.99 6.33 8.82
N VAL A 53 8.15 5.76 8.54
CA VAL A 53 9.04 5.15 9.54
C VAL A 53 10.38 5.85 9.57
N PHE A 54 11.02 5.81 10.74
CA PHE A 54 12.41 6.21 10.93
C PHE A 54 13.10 5.19 11.84
N ALA A 55 14.26 4.69 11.42
CA ALA A 55 15.01 3.68 12.14
C ALA A 55 16.49 4.08 12.30
N ASP A 56 17.10 3.70 13.41
CA ASP A 56 18.50 4.00 13.71
C ASP A 56 19.40 2.76 13.59
N LYS A 57 20.71 2.97 13.76
CA LYS A 57 21.72 1.88 13.72
C LYS A 57 21.77 1.07 15.02
N HIS A 58 20.97 1.41 16.03
CA HIS A 58 20.91 0.74 17.33
C HIS A 58 19.72 -0.24 17.41
N GLY A 59 18.95 -0.40 16.33
CA GLY A 59 17.80 -1.28 16.27
C GLY A 59 16.49 -0.63 16.75
N ASN A 60 16.50 0.68 17.00
CA ASN A 60 15.29 1.43 17.30
C ASN A 60 14.57 1.81 16.00
N ALA A 61 13.25 1.81 16.05
CA ALA A 61 12.42 2.31 14.96
C ALA A 61 11.12 2.89 15.52
N VAL A 62 10.69 3.99 14.92
CA VAL A 62 9.44 4.70 15.24
C VAL A 62 8.62 4.89 13.97
N TYR A 63 7.33 5.13 14.14
CA TYR A 63 6.46 5.60 13.06
C TYR A 63 5.99 7.03 13.32
N LEU A 64 5.80 7.81 12.26
CA LEU A 64 5.43 9.22 12.29
C LEU A 64 4.08 9.41 11.58
N PHE A 65 3.06 8.79 12.17
CA PHE A 65 1.71 8.71 11.60
C PHE A 65 1.66 8.11 10.20
N GLU A 66 0.46 8.06 9.66
CA GLU A 66 0.13 7.60 8.33
C GLU A 66 -0.34 8.75 7.43
N ARG A 67 -0.28 8.53 6.13
CA ARG A 67 -0.81 9.40 5.08
C ARG A 67 -1.83 8.64 4.25
N ASP A 68 -2.86 9.34 3.78
CA ASP A 68 -3.75 8.82 2.74
C ASP A 68 -3.28 9.37 1.38
N CYS A 69 -2.97 8.46 0.46
CA CYS A 69 -2.55 8.76 -0.91
C CYS A 69 -3.48 8.11 -1.94
N SER A 70 -4.75 7.91 -1.58
CA SER A 70 -5.76 7.21 -2.40
C SER A 70 -6.14 7.99 -3.65
N VAL A 71 -6.00 9.32 -3.63
CA VAL A 71 -6.32 10.18 -4.77
C VAL A 71 -5.20 10.09 -5.79
N GLN A 72 -5.36 9.17 -6.74
CA GLN A 72 -4.37 8.88 -7.77
C GLN A 72 -4.95 9.05 -9.17
N ARG A 73 -4.11 9.50 -10.12
CA ARG A 73 -4.45 9.53 -11.55
C ARG A 73 -3.40 8.75 -12.33
N ARG A 74 -3.82 7.74 -13.09
CA ARG A 74 -2.91 6.87 -13.87
C ARG A 74 -1.75 6.30 -13.01
N HIS A 75 -2.07 5.86 -11.80
CA HIS A 75 -1.11 5.30 -10.83
C HIS A 75 -0.08 6.32 -10.28
N GLN A 76 -0.39 7.62 -10.34
CA GLN A 76 0.42 8.67 -9.72
C GLN A 76 -0.39 9.33 -8.62
N LYS A 77 0.22 9.50 -7.43
CA LYS A 77 -0.36 10.23 -6.31
C LYS A 77 -0.53 11.70 -6.69
N ILE A 78 -1.72 12.26 -6.42
CA ILE A 78 -2.11 13.63 -6.81
C ILE A 78 -2.39 14.49 -5.57
N ILE A 79 -2.99 13.89 -4.55
CA ILE A 79 -3.26 14.53 -3.27
C ILE A 79 -2.89 13.54 -2.17
N GLU A 80 -2.14 14.04 -1.21
CA GLU A 80 -1.69 13.32 -0.03
C GLU A 80 -2.07 14.11 1.22
N GLU A 81 -2.67 13.45 2.21
CA GLU A 81 -3.12 14.09 3.44
C GLU A 81 -2.63 13.32 4.68
N ALA A 82 -2.30 14.05 5.74
CA ALA A 82 -1.80 13.52 7.01
C ALA A 82 -2.50 14.22 8.19
N PRO A 83 -2.91 13.49 9.24
CA PRO A 83 -3.08 12.03 9.26
C PRO A 83 -4.19 11.59 8.28
N ALA A 84 -4.24 10.30 7.94
CA ALA A 84 -5.29 9.79 7.07
C ALA A 84 -6.67 9.96 7.75
N PRO A 85 -7.68 10.52 7.05
CA PRO A 85 -9.00 10.74 7.62
C PRO A 85 -9.73 9.41 7.87
N ASP A 86 -10.75 9.44 8.71
CA ASP A 86 -11.64 8.30 8.97
C ASP A 86 -10.93 7.00 9.39
N LEU A 87 -9.76 7.12 10.02
CA LEU A 87 -9.08 6.04 10.74
C LEU A 87 -9.26 6.23 12.25
N SER A 88 -9.80 5.20 12.90
CA SER A 88 -9.78 5.10 14.36
C SER A 88 -8.35 5.07 14.89
N GLU A 89 -8.13 5.57 16.10
CA GLU A 89 -6.82 5.50 16.78
C GLU A 89 -6.26 4.08 16.85
N GLU A 90 -7.13 3.08 17.08
CA GLU A 90 -6.73 1.66 17.13
C GLU A 90 -6.16 1.18 15.80
N LEU A 91 -6.88 1.40 14.69
CA LEU A 91 -6.40 1.05 13.35
C LEU A 91 -5.11 1.78 12.98
N ARG A 92 -5.00 3.07 13.34
CA ARG A 92 -3.78 3.86 13.16
C ARG A 92 -2.59 3.26 13.89
N LYS A 93 -2.78 2.89 15.16
CA LYS A 93 -1.76 2.21 15.97
C LYS A 93 -1.35 0.88 15.34
N GLN A 94 -2.31 0.08 14.87
CA GLN A 94 -2.02 -1.18 14.19
C GLN A 94 -1.18 -0.99 12.91
N LEU A 95 -1.53 -0.01 12.08
CA LEU A 95 -0.74 0.34 10.88
C LEU A 95 0.70 0.74 11.27
N GLY A 96 0.83 1.63 12.26
CA GLY A 96 2.11 2.08 12.79
C GLY A 96 3.01 0.95 13.29
N GLU A 97 2.45 0.08 14.13
CA GLU A 97 3.16 -1.08 14.69
C GLU A 97 3.58 -2.08 13.60
N LYS A 98 2.74 -2.31 12.59
CA LYS A 98 3.08 -3.18 11.46
C LYS A 98 4.17 -2.58 10.58
N ALA A 99 4.15 -1.26 10.37
CA ALA A 99 5.20 -0.57 9.63
C ALA A 99 6.55 -0.64 10.35
N VAL A 100 6.58 -0.39 11.67
CA VAL A 100 7.79 -0.54 12.49
C VAL A 100 8.29 -1.98 12.46
N ALA A 101 7.39 -2.97 12.58
CA ALA A 101 7.76 -4.38 12.49
C ALA A 101 8.40 -4.73 11.14
N ALA A 102 7.85 -4.22 10.03
CA ALA A 102 8.40 -4.41 8.69
C ALA A 102 9.82 -3.80 8.56
N ALA A 103 10.01 -2.56 9.01
CA ALA A 103 11.30 -1.89 9.00
C ALA A 103 12.36 -2.65 9.84
N LYS A 104 11.98 -3.12 11.03
CA LYS A 104 12.87 -3.91 11.90
C LYS A 104 13.22 -5.27 11.28
N ALA A 105 12.27 -5.93 10.62
CA ALA A 105 12.49 -7.25 10.01
C ALA A 105 13.59 -7.24 8.93
N VAL A 106 13.82 -6.09 8.29
CA VAL A 106 14.86 -5.90 7.27
C VAL A 106 16.09 -5.14 7.78
N ASN A 107 16.19 -4.90 9.10
CA ASN A 107 17.24 -4.08 9.72
C ASN A 107 17.38 -2.70 9.04
N TYR A 108 16.25 -2.05 8.76
CA TYR A 108 16.23 -0.77 8.07
C TYR A 108 16.90 0.34 8.89
N VAL A 109 17.51 1.31 8.21
CA VAL A 109 18.14 2.49 8.81
C VAL A 109 17.78 3.72 7.97
N GLY A 110 17.41 4.82 8.64
CA GLY A 110 17.00 6.08 8.03
C GLY A 110 15.48 6.22 7.88
N ALA A 111 15.05 7.20 7.10
CA ALA A 111 13.65 7.46 6.78
C ALA A 111 13.16 6.54 5.66
N GLY A 112 11.95 6.00 5.80
CA GLY A 112 11.30 5.20 4.77
C GLY A 112 9.78 5.20 4.93
N THR A 113 9.08 4.66 3.94
CA THR A 113 7.62 4.56 3.99
C THR A 113 7.20 3.12 3.79
N VAL A 114 6.27 2.64 4.61
CA VAL A 114 5.61 1.34 4.42
C VAL A 114 4.20 1.58 3.86
N GLU A 115 3.92 1.04 2.68
CA GLU A 115 2.64 1.22 1.99
C GLU A 115 1.70 0.04 2.25
N PHE A 116 0.43 0.37 2.50
CA PHE A 116 -0.66 -0.58 2.73
C PHE A 116 -1.83 -0.28 1.81
N ILE A 117 -2.53 -1.35 1.43
CA ILE A 117 -3.86 -1.25 0.86
C ILE A 117 -4.88 -1.50 1.97
N LEU A 118 -5.78 -0.56 2.19
CA LEU A 118 -6.83 -0.62 3.21
C LEU A 118 -8.20 -0.71 2.53
N ASP A 119 -9.04 -1.65 2.95
CA ASP A 119 -10.45 -1.65 2.55
C ASP A 119 -11.22 -0.65 3.43
N ALA A 120 -11.78 0.40 2.81
CA ALA A 120 -12.53 1.40 3.55
C ALA A 120 -13.80 0.86 4.24
N THR A 121 -14.33 -0.27 3.76
CA THR A 121 -15.56 -0.91 4.25
C THR A 121 -15.26 -1.84 5.43
N THR A 122 -14.37 -2.80 5.24
CA THR A 122 -14.06 -3.81 6.27
C THR A 122 -13.01 -3.32 7.27
N LYS A 123 -12.31 -2.22 6.97
CA LYS A 123 -11.17 -1.70 7.73
C LYS A 123 -10.01 -2.68 7.85
N THR A 124 -9.96 -3.69 6.99
CA THR A 124 -8.83 -4.62 6.89
C THR A 124 -7.77 -4.07 5.96
N PHE A 125 -6.50 -4.19 6.32
CA PHE A 125 -5.38 -3.75 5.50
C PHE A 125 -4.40 -4.88 5.19
N ALA A 126 -3.66 -4.72 4.10
CA ALA A 126 -2.58 -5.61 3.70
C ALA A 126 -1.34 -4.80 3.30
N PHE A 127 -0.16 -5.32 3.62
CA PHE A 127 1.12 -4.74 3.18
C PHE A 127 1.23 -4.80 1.66
N MET A 128 1.74 -3.73 1.05
CA MET A 128 2.04 -3.68 -0.38
C MET A 128 3.54 -3.65 -0.62
N GLU A 129 4.21 -2.60 -0.17
CA GLU A 129 5.63 -2.38 -0.40
C GLU A 129 6.26 -1.51 0.68
N MET A 130 7.59 -1.42 0.66
CA MET A 130 8.34 -0.47 1.46
C MET A 130 9.23 0.36 0.54
N ASN A 131 9.03 1.67 0.56
CA ASN A 131 9.89 2.63 -0.11
C ASN A 131 11.07 2.98 0.81
N THR A 132 12.27 2.51 0.45
CA THR A 132 13.52 2.69 1.22
C THR A 132 14.20 4.03 0.96
N ARG A 133 13.39 5.09 0.88
CA ARG A 133 13.79 6.46 0.62
C ARG A 133 12.73 7.41 1.13
N LEU A 134 13.11 8.66 1.36
CA LEU A 134 12.13 9.73 1.61
C LEU A 134 11.24 9.93 0.36
N GLN A 135 9.96 10.15 0.59
CA GLN A 135 8.96 10.35 -0.47
C GLN A 135 8.63 11.84 -0.64
N VAL A 136 7.99 12.20 -1.76
CA VAL A 136 7.73 13.62 -2.13
C VAL A 136 6.76 14.26 -1.13
N GLU A 137 5.85 13.46 -0.62
CA GLU A 137 4.78 13.78 0.32
C GLU A 137 5.22 13.80 1.80
N HIS A 138 6.51 13.67 2.11
CA HIS A 138 6.99 13.77 3.49
C HIS A 138 6.61 15.09 4.21
N PRO A 139 6.48 16.27 3.56
CA PRO A 139 6.19 17.52 4.27
C PRO A 139 4.86 17.49 5.04
N VAL A 140 3.85 16.74 4.59
CA VAL A 140 2.59 16.64 5.35
C VAL A 140 2.78 15.88 6.67
N SER A 141 3.70 14.91 6.72
CA SER A 141 4.09 14.25 7.97
C SER A 141 4.91 15.18 8.86
N GLU A 142 5.83 15.96 8.28
CA GLU A 142 6.62 16.95 9.04
C GLU A 142 5.71 18.01 9.68
N MET A 143 4.71 18.50 8.95
CA MET A 143 3.77 19.52 9.44
C MET A 143 2.99 19.08 10.69
N ILE A 144 2.53 17.83 10.73
CA ILE A 144 1.74 17.33 11.87
C ILE A 144 2.61 16.86 13.04
N THR A 145 3.86 16.48 12.77
CA THR A 145 4.79 15.97 13.80
C THR A 145 5.80 17.00 14.28
N GLN A 146 5.93 18.13 13.58
CA GLN A 146 6.97 19.14 13.78
C GLN A 146 8.39 18.55 13.76
N THR A 147 8.59 17.50 12.97
CA THR A 147 9.87 16.78 12.83
C THR A 147 10.40 16.99 11.42
N ASP A 148 11.67 17.41 11.29
CA ASP A 148 12.37 17.48 10.01
C ASP A 148 12.95 16.09 9.66
N LEU A 149 12.60 15.56 8.49
CA LEU A 149 12.99 14.24 8.01
C LEU A 149 14.12 14.29 6.97
N THR A 150 14.58 15.49 6.63
CA THR A 150 15.59 15.74 5.60
C THR A 150 17.00 15.93 6.16
N THR A 151 17.11 16.17 7.47
CA THR A 151 18.38 16.47 8.16
C THR A 151 18.99 15.29 8.92
#